data_AF-S3AIM5-F1
#
_entry.id   AF-S3AIM5-F1
#
_cell.length_a   1.000
_cell.length_b   1.000
_cell.length_c   1.000
_cell.angle_alpha   90.00
_cell.angle_beta   90.00
_cell.angle_gamma   90.00
#
_symmetry.space_group_name_H-M   'P 1'
#
loop_
_entity.id
_entity.type
_entity.pdbx_description
1 polymer ?
#
loop_
_entity_poly.entity_id
_entity_poly.type
_entity_poly.pdbx_seq_one_letter_code
_entity_poly.pdbx_strand_id
1 'polypeptide(L)'
;MLTKEVAFSQAEQFLAEKSKEWGEEGALRLDKENSFSDGDTLIALYNTIAYLDHGDEKQRLGGNMPIGVDMRTGTCRLLSFEEVLEYMNKGLIQ
;
A
#
# COMPACT_ATOMS: atom_id res chain seq x y z
N MET A 1 3.11 -5.15 -19.63
CA MET A 1 2.43 -4.88 -18.36
C MET A 1 2.85 -5.98 -17.39
N LEU A 2 3.24 -5.60 -16.18
CA LEU A 2 3.59 -6.49 -15.09
C LEU A 2 2.38 -7.31 -14.66
N THR A 3 2.62 -8.49 -14.12
CA THR A 3 1.58 -9.23 -13.41
C THR A 3 1.34 -8.55 -12.06
N LYS A 4 0.15 -8.79 -11.46
CA LYS A 4 -0.13 -8.31 -10.10
C LYS A 4 0.89 -8.80 -9.08
N GLU A 5 1.34 -10.05 -9.22
CA GLU A 5 2.35 -10.64 -8.34
C GLU A 5 3.68 -9.88 -8.40
N VAL A 6 4.17 -9.56 -9.59
CA VAL A 6 5.40 -8.78 -9.76
C VAL A 6 5.21 -7.37 -9.21
N ALA A 7 4.07 -6.72 -9.46
CA ALA A 7 3.78 -5.40 -8.94
C ALA A 7 3.69 -5.37 -7.40
N PHE A 8 3.08 -6.39 -6.78
CA PHE A 8 3.11 -6.53 -5.32
C PHE A 8 4.52 -6.73 -4.79
N SER A 9 5.36 -7.51 -5.46
CA SER A 9 6.76 -7.67 -5.06
C SER A 9 7.52 -6.34 -5.10
N GLN A 10 7.28 -5.49 -6.11
CA GLN A 10 7.84 -4.14 -6.17
C GLN A 10 7.33 -3.27 -5.01
N ALA A 11 6.03 -3.30 -4.72
CA ALA A 11 5.47 -2.56 -3.59
C ALA A 11 6.00 -3.04 -2.23
N GLU A 12 6.23 -4.34 -2.05
CA GLU A 12 6.82 -4.90 -0.82
C GLU A 12 8.24 -4.39 -0.60
N GLN A 13 9.06 -4.38 -1.66
CA GLN A 13 10.42 -3.85 -1.59
C GLN A 13 10.41 -2.35 -1.27
N PHE A 14 9.57 -1.59 -1.96
CA PHE A 14 9.40 -0.16 -1.70
C PHE A 14 8.94 0.12 -0.26
N LEU A 15 7.96 -0.64 0.24
CA LEU A 15 7.49 -0.51 1.62
C LEU A 15 8.59 -0.86 2.62
N ALA A 16 9.35 -1.92 2.39
CA ALA A 16 10.45 -2.33 3.26
C ALA A 16 11.51 -1.23 3.35
N GLU A 17 11.87 -0.61 2.23
CA GLU A 17 12.80 0.53 2.22
C GLU A 17 12.22 1.75 2.94
N LYS A 18 10.97 2.13 2.66
CA LYS A 18 10.33 3.30 3.28
C LYS A 18 10.06 3.14 4.77
N SER A 19 9.69 1.94 5.21
CA SER A 19 9.45 1.65 6.62
C SER A 19 10.68 1.92 7.50
N LYS A 20 11.89 1.74 6.97
CA LYS A 20 13.14 2.08 7.68
C LYS A 20 13.28 3.57 7.94
N GLU A 21 12.89 4.40 6.96
CA GLU A 21 12.87 5.86 7.12
C GLU A 21 11.89 6.31 8.21
N TRP A 22 10.83 5.53 8.45
CA TRP A 22 9.81 5.80 9.47
C TRP A 22 10.12 5.17 10.83
N GLY A 23 11.16 4.33 10.94
CA GLY A 23 11.48 3.58 12.16
C GLY A 23 10.60 2.35 12.41
N GLU A 24 9.86 1.90 11.41
CA GLU A 24 8.87 0.81 11.46
C GLU A 24 9.37 -0.46 10.73
N GLU A 25 10.69 -0.67 10.69
CA GLU A 25 11.31 -1.75 9.92
C GLU A 25 10.76 -3.12 10.33
N GLY A 26 10.19 -3.85 9.36
CA GLY A 26 9.66 -5.20 9.57
C GLY A 26 8.31 -5.26 10.30
N ALA A 27 7.71 -4.13 10.67
CA ALA A 27 6.40 -4.09 11.34
C ALA A 27 5.23 -3.97 10.35
N LEU A 28 5.50 -3.62 9.08
CA LEU A 28 4.48 -3.33 8.07
C LEU A 28 4.40 -4.42 6.99
N ARG A 29 3.20 -4.65 6.46
CA ARG A 29 2.95 -5.56 5.33
C ARG A 29 1.85 -5.00 4.43
N LEU A 30 1.91 -5.33 3.14
CA LEU A 30 0.82 -5.05 2.22
C LEU A 30 -0.45 -5.79 2.63
N ASP A 31 -1.58 -5.10 2.57
CA ASP A 31 -2.91 -5.66 2.63
C ASP A 31 -3.35 -6.00 1.19
N LYS A 32 -2.85 -7.15 0.70
CA LYS A 32 -3.06 -7.58 -0.69
C LYS A 32 -4.53 -7.86 -1.00
N GLU A 33 -5.33 -8.21 -0.01
CA GLU A 33 -6.75 -8.55 -0.17
C GLU A 33 -7.58 -7.30 -0.46
N ASN A 34 -7.27 -6.18 0.21
CA ASN A 34 -7.95 -4.90 0.00
C ASN A 34 -7.28 -4.01 -1.06
N SER A 35 -6.15 -4.44 -1.62
CA SER A 35 -5.47 -3.75 -2.71
C SER A 35 -6.17 -3.95 -4.06
N PHE A 36 -6.17 -2.92 -4.91
CA PHE A 36 -6.92 -2.92 -6.17
C PHE A 36 -6.14 -2.27 -7.31
N SER A 37 -6.63 -2.38 -8.54
CA SER A 37 -6.03 -1.74 -9.71
C SER A 37 -6.95 -0.63 -10.22
N ASP A 38 -6.35 0.50 -10.58
CA ASP A 38 -7.00 1.59 -11.31
C ASP A 38 -6.20 1.90 -12.59
N GLY A 39 -6.76 1.55 -13.74
CA GLY A 39 -6.07 1.59 -15.02
C GLY A 39 -4.75 0.80 -15.01
N ASP A 40 -3.66 1.49 -15.38
CA ASP A 40 -2.30 0.95 -15.40
C ASP A 40 -1.59 1.04 -14.03
N THR A 41 -2.31 1.33 -12.94
CA THR A 41 -1.72 1.47 -11.60
C THR A 41 -2.29 0.42 -10.64
N LEU A 42 -1.42 -0.29 -9.94
CA LEU A 42 -1.81 -1.06 -8.75
C LEU A 42 -1.75 -0.15 -7.53
N ILE A 43 -2.85 -0.07 -6.79
CA ILE A 43 -2.96 0.64 -5.52
C ILE A 43 -2.80 -0.40 -4.41
N ALA A 44 -1.60 -0.42 -3.83
CA ALA A 44 -1.22 -1.34 -2.77
C ALA A 44 -1.43 -0.70 -1.40
N LEU A 45 -2.41 -1.21 -0.67
CA LEU A 45 -2.67 -0.84 0.73
C LEU A 45 -1.66 -1.57 1.63
N TYR A 46 -1.38 -1.01 2.80
CA TYR A 46 -0.55 -1.65 3.81
C TYR A 46 -0.99 -1.26 5.21
N ASN A 47 -0.63 -2.09 6.18
CA ASN A 47 -0.86 -1.82 7.59
C ASN A 47 0.20 -2.53 8.44
N THR A 48 0.11 -2.41 9.76
CA THR A 48 0.95 -3.20 10.66
C THR A 48 0.59 -4.68 10.58
N ILE A 49 1.59 -5.53 10.76
CA ILE A 49 1.41 -6.98 10.83
C ILE A 49 0.47 -7.34 11.99
N ALA A 50 0.59 -6.66 13.14
CA ALA A 50 -0.27 -6.89 14.30
C ALA A 50 -1.74 -6.64 13.99
N TYR A 51 -2.07 -5.59 13.24
CA TYR A 51 -3.43 -5.35 12.79
C TYR A 51 -3.88 -6.40 11.77
N LEU A 52 -3.06 -6.71 10.76
CA LEU A 52 -3.46 -7.63 9.68
C LEU A 52 -3.62 -9.08 10.15
N ASP A 53 -2.76 -9.57 11.05
CA ASP A 53 -2.77 -10.97 11.50
C ASP A 53 -3.67 -11.19 12.73
N HIS A 54 -3.90 -10.16 13.55
CA HIS A 54 -4.58 -10.31 14.84
C HIS A 54 -5.74 -9.33 15.06
N GLY A 55 -5.98 -8.40 14.13
CA GLY A 55 -7.03 -7.39 14.28
C GLY A 55 -6.78 -6.42 15.44
N ASP A 56 -5.52 -6.20 15.84
CA ASP A 56 -5.21 -5.25 16.90
C ASP A 56 -5.43 -3.80 16.42
N GLU A 57 -6.64 -3.29 16.64
CA GLU A 57 -7.05 -1.93 16.27
C GLU A 57 -6.14 -0.84 16.87
N LYS A 58 -5.45 -1.09 17.99
CA LYS A 58 -4.52 -0.11 18.57
C LYS A 58 -3.23 0.02 17.76
N GLN A 59 -2.91 -0.99 16.96
CA GLN A 59 -1.75 -1.02 16.06
C GLN A 59 -2.15 -0.69 14.62
N ARG A 60 -3.43 -0.41 14.35
CA ARG A 60 -3.88 -0.01 13.02
C ARG A 60 -3.26 1.33 12.65
N LEU A 61 -2.62 1.39 11.48
CA LEU A 61 -2.21 2.66 10.89
C LEU A 61 -3.45 3.48 10.50
N GLY A 62 -3.47 4.73 10.94
CA GLY A 62 -4.44 5.73 10.51
C GLY A 62 -3.78 6.74 9.59
N GLY A 63 -4.36 6.99 8.42
CA GLY A 63 -3.91 8.03 7.50
C GLY A 63 -2.59 7.74 6.78
N ASN A 64 -2.16 6.47 6.71
CA ASN A 64 -1.02 6.10 5.88
C ASN A 64 -1.39 6.20 4.39
N MET A 65 -0.45 6.67 3.57
CA MET A 65 -0.65 6.84 2.14
C MET A 65 -0.39 5.50 1.42
N PRO A 66 -1.33 4.97 0.62
CA PRO A 66 -1.11 3.78 -0.18
C PRO A 66 0.08 3.93 -1.14
N ILE A 67 0.57 2.79 -1.63
CA ILE A 67 1.62 2.74 -2.64
C ILE A 67 0.98 2.58 -4.01
N GLY A 68 1.24 3.50 -4.92
CA GLY A 68 0.95 3.35 -6.34
C GLY A 68 2.11 2.69 -7.06
N VAL A 69 1.83 1.59 -7.78
CA VAL A 69 2.79 0.91 -8.65
C VAL A 69 2.36 1.06 -10.10
N ASP A 70 3.19 1.70 -10.91
CA ASP A 70 3.01 1.73 -12.36
C ASP A 70 3.19 0.31 -12.92
N MET A 71 2.13 -0.28 -13.45
CA MET A 71 2.10 -1.66 -13.95
C MET A 71 2.86 -1.83 -15.27
N ARG A 72 3.42 -0.78 -15.86
CA ARG A 72 4.22 -0.86 -17.09
C ARG A 72 5.71 -0.85 -16.76
N THR A 73 6.12 -0.09 -15.75
CA THR A 73 7.53 0.15 -15.40
C THR A 73 7.94 -0.50 -14.07
N GLY A 74 7.00 -0.75 -13.17
CA GLY A 74 7.26 -1.18 -11.79
C GLY A 74 7.61 -0.04 -10.84
N THR A 75 7.57 1.21 -11.31
CA THR A 75 7.90 2.38 -10.49
C THR A 75 6.90 2.52 -9.35
N CYS A 76 7.41 2.62 -8.12
CA CYS A 76 6.62 2.75 -6.91
C CYS A 76 6.69 4.19 -6.37
N ARG A 77 5.56 4.66 -5.83
CA ARG A 77 5.49 5.91 -5.06
C ARG A 77 4.37 5.85 -4.04
N LEU A 78 4.45 6.67 -3.00
CA LEU A 78 3.28 6.95 -2.19
C LEU A 78 2.31 7.81 -3.00
N LEU A 79 1.01 7.53 -2.83
CA LEU A 79 -0.03 8.41 -3.35
C LEU A 79 -0.02 9.75 -2.61
N SER A 80 -0.41 10.80 -3.30
CA SER A 80 -0.67 12.09 -2.67
C SER A 80 -1.98 12.04 -1.88
N PHE A 81 -2.17 13.01 -0.98
CA PHE A 81 -3.40 13.13 -0.21
C PHE A 81 -4.62 13.31 -1.11
N GLU A 82 -4.49 14.10 -2.18
CA GLU A 82 -5.56 14.33 -3.16
C GLU A 82 -5.98 13.03 -3.85
N GLU A 83 -5.02 12.21 -4.27
CA GLU A 83 -5.30 10.91 -4.88
C GLU A 83 -6.01 9.97 -3.91
N VAL A 84 -5.54 9.92 -2.65
CA VAL A 84 -6.21 9.12 -1.61
C VAL A 84 -7.64 9.62 -1.38
N LEU A 85 -7.86 10.94 -1.33
CA LEU A 85 -9.17 11.54 -1.16
C LEU A 85 -10.12 11.16 -2.31
N GLU A 86 -9.63 11.11 -3.54
CA GLU A 86 -10.43 10.62 -4.68
C GLU A 86 -10.88 9.17 -4.50
N TYR A 87 -9.99 8.30 -4.03
CA TYR A 87 -10.34 6.90 -3.75
C TYR A 87 -11.28 6.75 -2.56
N MET A 88 -11.13 7.57 -1.51
CA MET A 88 -12.06 7.62 -0.38
C MET A 88 -13.45 8.07 -0.82
N ASN A 89 -13.55 9.11 -1.66
CA ASN A 89 -14.82 9.59 -2.21
C ASN A 89 -15.52 8.53 -3.08
N LYS A 90 -14.76 7.63 -3.69
CA LYS A 90 -15.26 6.47 -4.45
C LYS A 90 -15.57 5.25 -3.56
N GLY A 91 -15.27 5.30 -2.26
CA GLY A 91 -15.44 4.18 -1.33
C GLY A 91 -14.47 3.01 -1.54
N LEU A 92 -13.34 3.26 -2.22
CA LEU A 92 -12.32 2.25 -2.53
C LEU A 92 -11.23 2.15 -1.44
N ILE A 93 -11.12 3.17 -0.59
CA ILE A 93 -10.24 3.24 0.57
C ILE A 93 -11.06 3.78 1.74
N GLN A 94 -10.79 3.28 2.95
CA GLN A 94 -11.49 3.66 4.19
C GLN A 94 -10.55 4.24 5.24
#